data_AF-A0A949XEH0-F1
#
_entry.id   AF-A0A949XEH0-F1
#
_cell.length_a   1.000
_cell.length_b   1.000
_cell.length_c   1.000
_cell.angle_alpha   90.00
_cell.angle_beta   90.00
_cell.angle_gamma   90.00
#
_symmetry.space_group_name_H-M   'P 1'
#
loop_
_entity.id
_entity.type
_entity.pdbx_description
1 polymer ?
#
loop_
_entity_poly.entity_id
_entity_poly.type
_entity_poly.pdbx_seq_one_letter_code
_entity_poly.pdbx_strand_id
1 'polypeptide(L)'
;HYYRAGLEEDVAAFSGCTKKLEMPIRAWGGERFMGDITMAWKRIAADVQGGSVERCGHFMAEERPDFVVGQVDEFFGPLRVEPS
;
A
#
# COMPACT_ATOMS: atom_id res chain seq x y z
N HIS A 1 12.35 14.12 -15.84
CA HIS A 1 11.07 14.71 -16.27
C HIS A 1 9.86 13.96 -15.71
N TYR A 2 9.80 12.62 -15.76
CA TYR A 2 8.70 11.83 -15.17
C TYR A 2 8.57 11.91 -13.64
N TYR A 3 9.67 11.84 -12.90
CA TYR A 3 9.63 11.91 -11.41
C TYR A 3 9.08 13.22 -10.84
N ARG A 4 9.26 14.34 -11.54
CA ARG A 4 8.77 15.64 -11.07
C ARG A 4 7.26 15.75 -11.24
N ALA A 5 6.75 15.32 -12.41
CA ALA A 5 5.32 15.33 -12.68
C ALA A 5 4.54 14.45 -11.69
N GLY A 6 5.04 13.25 -11.38
CA GLY A 6 4.39 12.37 -10.39
C GLY A 6 4.30 12.99 -8.99
N LEU A 7 5.37 13.63 -8.51
CA LEU A 7 5.36 14.30 -7.20
C LEU A 7 4.44 15.53 -7.19
N GLU A 8 4.38 16.29 -8.28
CA GLU A 8 3.49 17.44 -8.42
C GLU A 8 2.00 17.01 -8.43
N GLU A 9 1.69 15.91 -9.12
CA GLU A 9 0.36 15.31 -9.14
C GLU A 9 -0.04 14.78 -7.76
N ASP A 10 0.86 14.09 -7.05
CA ASP A 10 0.62 13.58 -5.69
C ASP A 10 0.34 14.72 -4.71
N VAL A 11 1.09 15.84 -4.80
CA VAL A 11 0.89 17.02 -3.96
C VAL A 11 -0.46 17.68 -4.26
N ALA A 12 -0.81 17.83 -5.54
CA ALA A 12 -2.09 18.41 -5.94
C ALA A 12 -3.27 17.55 -5.46
N ALA A 13 -3.20 16.23 -5.67
CA ALA A 13 -4.21 15.28 -5.21
C ALA A 13 -4.35 15.29 -3.67
N PHE A 14 -3.23 15.32 -2.95
CA PHE A 14 -3.22 15.44 -1.50
C PHE A 14 -3.86 16.75 -1.01
N SER A 15 -3.57 17.88 -1.68
CA SER A 15 -4.13 19.19 -1.32
C SER A 15 -5.66 19.28 -1.48
N GLY A 16 -6.22 18.52 -2.42
CA GLY A 16 -7.67 18.42 -2.64
C GLY A 16 -8.38 17.37 -1.77
N CYS A 17 -7.63 16.62 -0.97
CA CYS A 17 -8.15 15.54 -0.15
C CYS A 17 -8.96 16.10 1.03
N THR A 18 -10.28 16.08 0.91
CA THR A 18 -11.21 16.56 1.95
C THR A 18 -11.80 15.45 2.80
N LYS A 19 -11.66 14.19 2.36
CA LYS A 19 -12.17 12.99 3.03
C LYS A 19 -11.15 11.87 2.94
N LYS A 20 -11.05 11.07 4.00
CA LYS A 20 -10.20 9.88 4.01
C LYS A 20 -10.83 8.76 3.17
N LEU A 21 -9.97 7.86 2.71
CA LEU A 21 -10.36 6.57 2.16
C LEU A 21 -10.88 5.69 3.32
N GLU A 22 -12.12 5.23 3.19
CA GLU A 22 -12.80 4.42 4.21
C GLU A 22 -12.67 2.91 3.96
N MET A 23 -12.30 2.50 2.74
CA MET A 23 -12.02 1.10 2.45
C MET A 23 -10.68 0.65 3.08
N PRO A 24 -10.53 -0.64 3.44
CA PRO A 24 -9.29 -1.17 3.97
C PRO A 24 -8.10 -0.99 3.02
N ILE A 25 -6.95 -0.58 3.55
CA ILE A 25 -5.69 -0.43 2.80
C ILE A 25 -4.61 -1.36 3.36
N ARG A 26 -3.90 -2.06 2.47
CA ARG A 26 -2.68 -2.83 2.78
C ARG A 26 -1.46 -2.09 2.25
N ALA A 27 -0.64 -1.56 3.15
CA ALA A 27 0.50 -0.69 2.84
C ALA A 27 1.83 -1.32 3.31
N TRP A 28 2.48 -2.06 2.41
CA TRP A 28 3.77 -2.70 2.66
C TRP A 28 4.89 -2.02 1.89
N GLY A 29 6.02 -1.78 2.54
CA GLY A 29 7.24 -1.34 1.88
C GLY A 29 8.41 -2.29 2.14
N GLY A 30 9.35 -2.37 1.21
CA GLY A 30 10.56 -3.17 1.38
C GLY A 30 11.55 -2.49 2.33
N GLU A 31 12.10 -3.24 3.27
CA GLU A 31 13.11 -2.78 4.25
C GLU A 31 14.30 -2.08 3.60
N ARG A 32 14.74 -2.56 2.43
CA ARG A 32 15.91 -2.02 1.70
C ARG A 32 15.55 -0.87 0.75
N PHE A 33 14.30 -0.40 0.80
CA PHE A 33 13.81 0.70 -0.02
C PHE A 33 13.12 1.76 0.85
N MET A 34 11.80 1.66 1.05
CA MET A 34 11.02 2.67 1.78
C MET A 34 10.68 2.27 3.23
N GLY A 35 10.93 1.01 3.61
CA GLY A 35 10.56 0.50 4.94
C GLY A 35 9.05 0.57 5.20
N ASP A 36 8.66 0.84 6.44
CA ASP A 36 7.25 0.99 6.82
C ASP A 36 6.64 2.28 6.26
N ILE A 37 5.70 2.15 5.32
CA ILE A 37 4.99 3.25 4.68
C ILE A 37 3.61 3.53 5.29
N THR A 38 3.19 2.82 6.33
CA THR A 38 1.83 2.91 6.89
C THR A 38 1.50 4.31 7.41
N MET A 39 2.48 5.02 7.97
CA MET A 39 2.30 6.39 8.47
C MET A 39 1.96 7.39 7.37
N ALA A 40 2.51 7.23 6.17
CA ALA A 40 2.16 8.08 5.04
C ALA A 40 0.70 7.84 4.61
N TRP A 41 0.29 6.57 4.55
CA TRP A 41 -1.06 6.16 4.17
C TRP A 41 -2.13 6.56 5.20
N LYS A 42 -1.82 6.52 6.51
CA LYS A 42 -2.74 6.94 7.59
C LYS A 42 -3.15 8.42 7.50
N ARG A 43 -2.41 9.25 6.75
CA ARG A 43 -2.78 10.65 6.48
C ARG A 43 -4.02 10.74 5.59
N ILE A 44 -4.20 9.79 4.67
CA ILE A 44 -5.26 9.82 3.64
C ILE A 44 -6.28 8.68 3.75
N ALA A 45 -6.05 7.68 4.61
CA ALA A 45 -6.95 6.54 4.81
C ALA A 45 -7.26 6.31 6.29
N ALA A 46 -8.44 5.77 6.57
CA ALA A 46 -8.94 5.49 7.92
C ALA A 46 -8.55 4.09 8.42
N ASP A 47 -8.54 3.09 7.53
CA ASP A 47 -8.14 1.71 7.83
C ASP A 47 -6.87 1.34 7.06
N VAL A 48 -5.74 1.33 7.77
CA VAL A 48 -4.41 1.03 7.18
C VAL A 48 -3.73 -0.04 8.02
N GLN A 49 -3.43 -1.16 7.37
CA GLN A 49 -2.59 -2.24 7.91
C GLN A 49 -1.39 -2.44 6.98
N GLY A 50 -0.28 -2.93 7.53
CA GLY A 50 0.94 -3.16 6.77
C GLY A 50 2.19 -3.02 7.61
N GLY A 51 3.29 -2.62 6.98
CA GLY A 51 4.58 -2.47 7.64
C GLY A 51 5.75 -2.59 6.68
N SER A 52 6.89 -3.05 7.20
CA SER A 52 8.10 -3.30 6.44
C SER A 52 8.30 -4.80 6.17
N VAL A 53 8.75 -5.14 4.97
CA VAL A 53 9.10 -6.51 4.59
C VAL A 53 10.62 -6.64 4.58
N GLU A 54 11.16 -7.47 5.48
CA GLU A 54 12.60 -7.72 5.58
C GLU A 54 13.20 -8.22 4.26
N ARG A 55 14.49 -7.94 4.02
CA ARG A 55 15.22 -8.44 2.84
C ARG A 55 14.52 -8.17 1.49
N CYS A 56 13.73 -7.10 1.41
CA CYS A 56 12.98 -6.70 0.22
C CYS A 56 13.32 -5.26 -0.17
N GLY A 57 13.55 -5.02 -1.45
CA GLY A 57 13.71 -3.72 -2.08
C GLY A 57 12.42 -3.22 -2.71
N HIS A 58 12.52 -2.69 -3.93
CA HIS A 58 11.42 -2.03 -4.63
C HIS A 58 10.45 -3.01 -5.29
N PHE A 59 10.94 -4.17 -5.73
CA PHE A 59 10.22 -5.11 -6.59
C PHE A 59 9.68 -6.27 -5.75
N MET A 60 8.74 -5.97 -4.84
CA MET A 60 8.29 -6.93 -3.82
C MET A 60 7.67 -8.20 -4.41
N ALA A 61 7.01 -8.13 -5.56
CA ALA A 61 6.43 -9.29 -6.23
C ALA A 61 7.52 -10.27 -6.74
N GLU A 62 8.65 -9.74 -7.18
CA GLU A 62 9.80 -10.51 -7.65
C GLU A 62 10.71 -10.96 -6.50
N GLU A 63 10.90 -10.10 -5.49
CA GLU A 63 11.83 -10.33 -4.39
C GLU A 63 11.23 -11.20 -3.27
N ARG A 64 9.93 -11.07 -3.00
CA ARG A 64 9.19 -11.77 -1.95
C ARG A 64 7.81 -12.28 -2.46
N PRO A 65 7.75 -13.09 -3.54
CA PRO A 65 6.51 -13.52 -4.17
C PRO A 65 5.53 -14.19 -3.20
N ASP A 66 6.01 -15.11 -2.36
CA ASP A 66 5.16 -15.83 -1.40
C ASP A 66 4.49 -14.89 -0.39
N PHE A 67 5.20 -13.84 0.02
CA PHE A 67 4.63 -12.82 0.91
C PHE A 67 3.52 -12.06 0.22
N VAL A 68 3.74 -11.63 -1.03
CA VAL A 68 2.74 -10.89 -1.81
C VAL A 68 1.49 -11.74 -2.04
N VAL A 69 1.65 -13.00 -2.45
CA VAL A 69 0.51 -13.91 -2.65
C VAL A 69 -0.23 -14.13 -1.33
N GLY A 70 0.48 -14.38 -0.23
CA GLY A 70 -0.14 -14.54 1.09
C GLY A 70 -0.94 -13.32 1.53
N GLN A 71 -0.43 -12.10 1.28
CA GLN A 71 -1.15 -10.86 1.58
C GLN A 71 -2.38 -10.67 0.69
N VAL A 72 -2.33 -11.04 -0.58
CA VAL A 72 -3.48 -11.00 -1.49
C VAL A 72 -4.56 -11.98 -1.02
N ASP A 73 -4.17 -13.20 -0.65
CA ASP A 73 -5.11 -14.22 -0.18
C ASP A 73 -5.72 -13.86 1.18
N GLU A 74 -4.93 -13.32 2.12
CA GLU A 74 -5.45 -12.85 3.41
C GLU A 74 -6.42 -11.68 3.23
N PHE A 75 -6.07 -10.71 2.39
CA PHE A 75 -6.84 -9.50 2.22
C PHE A 75 -8.15 -9.71 1.45
N PHE A 76 -8.09 -10.46 0.34
CA PHE A 76 -9.24 -10.70 -0.52
C PHE A 76 -9.96 -12.02 -0.23
N GLY A 77 -9.39 -12.90 0.59
CA GLY A 77 -9.98 -14.18 0.99
C GLY A 77 -11.42 -14.06 1.48
N PRO A 78 -11.75 -13.12 2.38
CA PRO A 78 -13.13 -12.91 2.84
C PRO A 78 -14.11 -12.54 1.71
N LEU A 79 -13.65 -11.88 0.64
CA LEU A 79 -14.49 -11.50 -0.50
C LEU A 79 -14.73 -12.65 -1.48
N ARG A 80 -13.95 -13.74 -1.39
CA ARG A 80 -14.15 -14.94 -2.22
C ARG A 80 -15.34 -15.78 -1.74
N VAL A 81 -15.88 -15.49 -0.56
CA VAL A 81 -17.04 -16.19 0.02
C VAL A 81 -18.27 -15.28 -0.04
N GLU A 82 -18.85 -15.14 -1.24
CA GLU A 82 -20.29 -14.92 -1.48
C GLU A 82 -20.55 -15.38 -2.94
N PRO A 83 -21.53 -16.27 -3.24
CA PRO A 83 -22.88 -16.20 -2.66
C PRO A 83 -23.43 -17.53 -2.10
N SER A 84 -24.15 -17.45 -0.98
CA SER A 84 -25.40 -18.20 -0.74
C SER A 84 -26.25 -17.57 0.37
#